data_AF-A0A178V893-F1
#
_entry.id   AF-A0A178V893-F1
#
_cell.length_a   1.000
_cell.length_b   1.000
_cell.length_c   1.000
_cell.angle_alpha   90.00
_cell.angle_beta   90.00
_cell.angle_gamma   90.00
#
_symmetry.space_group_name_H-M   'P 1'
#
loop_
_entity.id
_entity.type
_entity.pdbx_description
1 polymer ?
#
loop_
_entity_poly.entity_id
_entity_poly.type
_entity_poly.pdbx_seq_one_letter_code
_entity_poly.pdbx_strand_id
1 'polypeptide(L)'
;MIECCKPHVPRGTEICINSVLYYTAVEKGSSMVTTVVCFDIRSEKFSFKKVMKTFDRDFPSSTTMINYNGKLGLLMTEESTDIVSGTSKSFELRVLEDAGKHDWSKHVYMLPPLWKNVVGEETKLRLLGMVGSCTNEIVFSYKYPSTFMPSYVFYYNIERNTIIRLEIQGMEELNGK
;
A
#
# COMPACT_ATOMS: atom_id res chain seq x y z
N MET A 1 -18.96 15.19 -18.85
CA MET A 1 -18.92 13.97 -18.02
C MET A 1 -18.04 12.98 -18.77
N ILE A 2 -16.99 12.47 -18.13
CA ILE A 2 -16.07 11.51 -18.77
C ILE A 2 -16.71 10.13 -18.66
N GLU A 3 -16.97 9.49 -19.80
CA GLU A 3 -17.59 8.16 -19.84
C GLU A 3 -16.54 7.06 -19.83
N CYS A 4 -16.73 6.06 -18.97
CA CYS A 4 -15.85 4.90 -18.89
C CYS A 4 -16.42 3.74 -19.70
N CYS A 5 -15.58 3.08 -20.51
CA CYS A 5 -16.01 1.98 -21.38
C CYS A 5 -16.38 0.69 -20.62
N LYS A 6 -16.04 0.57 -19.32
CA LYS A 6 -16.39 -0.59 -18.50
C LYS A 6 -17.03 -0.17 -17.19
N PRO A 7 -18.27 -0.58 -16.91
CA PRO A 7 -18.91 -0.35 -15.62
C PRO A 7 -18.16 -1.06 -14.49
N HIS A 8 -17.69 -0.30 -13.51
CA HIS A 8 -17.01 -0.83 -12.33
C HIS A 8 -17.35 0.02 -11.11
N VAL A 9 -17.00 -0.50 -9.93
CA VAL A 9 -17.15 0.20 -8.66
C VAL A 9 -15.76 0.36 -8.04
N PRO A 10 -15.27 1.59 -7.84
CA PRO A 10 -14.02 1.84 -7.14
C PRO A 10 -14.03 1.20 -5.75
N ARG A 11 -12.88 0.70 -5.30
CA ARG A 11 -12.66 0.14 -3.97
C ARG A 11 -11.39 0.71 -3.36
N GLY A 12 -11.47 0.97 -2.05
CA GLY A 12 -10.31 1.01 -1.15
C GLY A 12 -9.28 2.08 -1.49
N THR A 13 -8.32 1.75 -2.34
CA THR A 13 -7.07 2.48 -2.52
C THR A 13 -6.89 3.08 -3.91
N GLU A 14 -6.32 4.28 -3.91
CA GLU A 14 -6.00 5.08 -5.08
C GLU A 14 -4.68 5.83 -4.91
N ILE A 15 -4.01 6.13 -6.01
CA ILE A 15 -2.80 6.96 -6.04
C ILE A 15 -2.68 7.65 -7.40
N CYS A 16 -2.20 8.89 -7.42
CA CYS A 16 -1.86 9.60 -8.64
C CYS A 16 -0.34 9.61 -8.84
N ILE A 17 0.13 9.14 -10.01
CA ILE A 17 1.55 9.11 -10.37
C ILE A 17 1.66 9.66 -11.79
N ASN A 18 2.46 10.71 -11.98
CA ASN A 18 2.75 11.28 -13.31
C ASN A 18 1.51 11.56 -14.17
N SER A 19 0.47 12.18 -13.59
CA SER A 19 -0.83 12.47 -14.24
C SER A 19 -1.69 11.24 -14.59
N VAL A 20 -1.36 10.06 -14.05
CA VAL A 20 -2.19 8.86 -14.15
C VAL A 20 -2.74 8.53 -12.77
N LEU A 21 -4.07 8.48 -12.67
CA LEU A 21 -4.77 8.01 -11.47
C LEU A 21 -4.88 6.49 -11.54
N TYR A 22 -4.33 5.81 -10.54
CA TYR A 22 -4.47 4.39 -10.33
C TYR A 22 -5.43 4.15 -9.17
N TYR A 23 -6.37 3.23 -9.33
CA TYR A 23 -7.25 2.83 -8.24
C TYR A 23 -7.71 1.39 -8.42
N THR A 24 -8.05 0.73 -7.32
CA THR A 24 -8.66 -0.61 -7.40
C THR A 24 -10.15 -0.51 -7.63
N ALA A 25 -10.69 -1.43 -8.41
CA ALA A 25 -12.11 -1.52 -8.67
C ALA A 25 -12.56 -2.96 -8.89
N VAL A 26 -13.83 -3.21 -8.63
CA VAL A 26 -14.50 -4.47 -8.95
C VAL A 26 -15.41 -4.23 -10.17
N GLU A 27 -15.29 -5.10 -11.17
CA GLU A 27 -16.14 -5.06 -12.36
C GLU A 27 -17.57 -5.44 -11.99
N LYS A 28 -18.56 -4.65 -12.43
CA LYS A 28 -19.98 -4.95 -12.10
C LYS A 28 -20.37 -6.29 -12.71
N GLY A 29 -20.88 -7.22 -11.88
CA GLY A 29 -21.25 -8.58 -12.30
C GLY A 29 -20.15 -9.63 -12.11
N SER A 30 -18.94 -9.25 -11.69
CA SER A 30 -17.88 -10.17 -11.27
C SER A 30 -17.59 -9.96 -9.79
N SER A 31 -18.00 -10.89 -8.93
CA SER A 31 -17.94 -10.70 -7.47
C SER A 31 -16.54 -10.80 -6.86
N MET A 32 -15.54 -11.26 -7.62
CA MET A 32 -14.23 -11.65 -7.07
C MET A 32 -13.04 -10.94 -7.72
N VAL A 33 -13.16 -10.43 -8.95
CA VAL A 33 -11.98 -9.93 -9.69
C VAL A 33 -11.71 -8.46 -9.41
N THR A 34 -10.76 -8.20 -8.52
CA THR A 34 -10.18 -6.87 -8.36
C THR A 34 -9.24 -6.53 -9.51
N THR A 35 -9.45 -5.35 -10.09
CA THR A 35 -8.70 -4.79 -11.20
C THR A 35 -8.09 -3.47 -10.77
N VAL A 36 -6.85 -3.20 -11.16
CA VAL A 36 -6.26 -1.86 -11.09
C VAL A 36 -6.69 -1.12 -12.35
N VAL A 37 -7.48 -0.07 -12.17
CA VAL A 37 -7.85 0.85 -13.22
C VAL A 37 -6.79 1.94 -13.29
N CYS A 38 -6.33 2.25 -14.49
CA CYS A 38 -5.44 3.37 -14.75
C CYS A 38 -6.21 4.38 -15.60
N PHE A 39 -6.38 5.59 -15.09
CA PHE A 39 -7.01 6.70 -15.78
C PHE A 39 -5.96 7.76 -16.08
N ASP A 40 -5.61 7.93 -17.35
CA ASP A 40 -4.74 9.01 -17.81
C ASP A 40 -5.57 10.30 -17.84
N ILE A 41 -5.23 11.23 -16.96
CA ILE A 41 -5.96 12.49 -16.78
C ILE A 41 -5.80 13.40 -18.00
N ARG A 42 -4.68 13.32 -18.72
CA ARG A 42 -4.39 14.20 -19.87
C ARG A 42 -5.11 13.75 -21.13
N SER A 43 -5.15 12.44 -21.36
CA SER A 43 -5.82 11.87 -22.53
C SER A 43 -7.27 11.43 -22.25
N GLU A 44 -7.69 11.50 -20.98
CA GLU A 44 -9.00 11.04 -20.48
C GLU A 44 -9.29 9.56 -20.82
N LYS A 45 -8.24 8.73 -20.89
CA LYS A 45 -8.34 7.32 -21.28
C LYS A 45 -8.21 6.37 -20.10
N PHE A 46 -9.06 5.36 -20.09
CA PHE A 46 -9.02 4.27 -19.12
C PHE A 46 -8.28 3.06 -19.70
N SER A 47 -7.51 2.41 -18.85
CA SER A 47 -6.98 1.06 -19.07
C SER A 47 -7.18 0.20 -17.82
N PHE A 48 -7.33 -1.10 -18.02
CA PHE A 48 -7.76 -2.03 -16.97
C PHE A 48 -6.77 -3.17 -16.85
N LYS A 49 -6.18 -3.33 -15.67
CA LYS A 49 -5.16 -4.34 -15.38
C LYS A 49 -5.70 -5.34 -14.38
N LYS A 50 -6.02 -6.54 -14.86
CA LYS A 50 -6.54 -7.62 -14.00
C LYS A 50 -5.43 -8.07 -13.07
N VAL A 51 -5.60 -7.85 -11.77
CA VAL A 51 -4.55 -8.13 -10.82
C VAL A 51 -4.60 -9.56 -10.32
N MET A 52 -5.80 -10.11 -10.09
CA MET A 52 -5.95 -11.51 -9.64
C MET A 52 -5.23 -12.55 -10.51
N LYS A 53 -5.08 -12.31 -11.83
CA LYS A 53 -4.36 -13.26 -12.70
C LYS A 53 -2.85 -13.23 -12.53
N THR A 54 -2.32 -12.11 -12.05
CA THR A 54 -0.88 -11.88 -11.88
C THR A 54 -0.39 -12.39 -10.54
N PHE A 55 -1.27 -12.48 -9.55
CA PHE A 55 -0.94 -12.98 -8.22
C PHE A 55 -1.36 -14.44 -8.19
N ASP A 56 -0.45 -15.37 -7.89
CA ASP A 56 -0.75 -16.81 -7.72
C ASP A 56 -1.69 -17.11 -6.53
N ARG A 57 -2.35 -16.08 -5.99
CA ARG A 57 -3.20 -16.02 -4.81
C ARG A 57 -4.32 -15.02 -5.07
N ASP A 58 -5.38 -15.10 -4.27
CA ASP A 58 -6.44 -14.09 -4.30
C ASP A 58 -5.87 -12.68 -4.13
N PHE A 59 -6.48 -11.71 -4.84
CA PHE A 59 -6.07 -10.32 -4.70
C PHE A 59 -6.22 -9.90 -3.23
N PRO A 60 -5.25 -9.17 -2.67
CA PRO A 60 -5.27 -8.81 -1.26
C PRO A 60 -6.58 -8.15 -0.86
N SER A 61 -7.10 -8.57 0.30
CA SER A 61 -8.28 -7.94 0.91
C SER A 61 -8.06 -6.45 1.18
N SER A 62 -6.78 -6.06 1.34
CA SER A 62 -6.28 -4.70 1.41
C SER A 62 -4.87 -4.63 0.81
N THR A 63 -4.60 -3.61 -0.02
CA THR A 63 -3.24 -3.29 -0.51
C THR A 63 -2.98 -1.81 -0.35
N THR A 64 -1.72 -1.45 -0.11
CA THR A 64 -1.28 -0.05 -0.15
C THR A 64 -0.64 0.22 -1.50
N MET A 65 -1.21 1.15 -2.26
CA MET A 65 -0.60 1.63 -3.51
C MET A 65 0.49 2.65 -3.18
N ILE A 66 1.65 2.53 -3.83
CA ILE A 66 2.77 3.45 -3.66
C ILE A 66 3.31 3.94 -5.00
N ASN A 67 3.94 5.11 -4.97
CA ASN A 67 4.77 5.59 -6.04
C ASN A 67 6.21 5.12 -5.80
N TYR A 68 6.61 4.08 -6.53
CA TYR A 68 7.96 3.54 -6.47
C TYR A 68 8.76 4.05 -7.67
N ASN A 69 9.55 5.11 -7.48
CA ASN A 69 10.38 5.70 -8.54
C ASN A 69 9.61 6.04 -9.84
N GLY A 70 8.39 6.58 -9.71
CA GLY A 70 7.53 6.93 -10.84
C GLY A 70 6.70 5.76 -11.40
N LYS A 71 6.84 4.56 -10.84
CA LYS A 71 6.06 3.38 -11.18
C LYS A 71 5.04 3.06 -10.09
N LEU A 72 3.94 2.43 -10.48
CA LEU A 72 2.95 1.93 -9.53
C LEU A 72 3.54 0.73 -8.78
N GLY A 73 3.56 0.81 -7.45
CA GLY A 73 3.87 -0.30 -6.56
C GLY A 73 2.66 -0.71 -5.73
N LEU A 74 2.56 -2.00 -5.41
CA LEU A 74 1.59 -2.56 -4.46
C LEU A 74 2.36 -3.19 -3.29
N LEU A 75 2.15 -2.65 -2.09
CA LEU A 75 2.71 -3.19 -0.85
C LEU A 75 1.68 -4.07 -0.14
N MET A 76 2.14 -5.24 0.31
CA MET A 76 1.33 -6.23 1.04
C MET A 76 2.21 -7.23 1.79
N THR A 77 1.63 -7.97 2.73
CA THR A 77 2.28 -9.12 3.36
C THR A 77 2.05 -10.41 2.57
N GLU A 78 2.69 -11.51 3.02
CA GLU A 78 2.47 -12.85 2.47
C GLU A 78 1.01 -13.34 2.58
N GLU A 79 0.27 -12.81 3.56
CA GLU A 79 -1.16 -13.05 3.77
C GLU A 79 -2.06 -12.17 2.89
N SER A 80 -1.48 -11.44 1.94
CA SER A 80 -2.22 -10.56 1.03
C SER A 80 -3.05 -9.53 1.81
N THR A 81 -2.39 -8.78 2.70
CA THR A 81 -2.96 -7.65 3.45
C THR A 81 -1.96 -6.51 3.60
N ASP A 82 -2.47 -5.29 3.82
CA ASP A 82 -1.69 -4.10 4.19
C ASP A 82 -1.26 -4.06 5.67
N ILE A 83 -1.49 -5.13 6.43
CA ILE A 83 -1.23 -5.21 7.88
C ILE A 83 0.03 -6.04 8.15
N VAL A 84 1.00 -5.44 8.85
CA VAL A 84 2.23 -6.09 9.32
C VAL A 84 2.17 -6.23 10.84
N SER A 85 2.37 -7.43 11.35
CA SER A 85 2.45 -7.71 12.80
C SER A 85 3.86 -7.54 13.34
N GLY A 86 4.00 -7.41 14.66
CA GLY A 86 5.30 -7.48 15.35
C GLY A 86 6.06 -8.80 15.15
N THR A 87 5.37 -9.86 14.75
CA THR A 87 5.93 -11.18 14.44
C THR A 87 6.18 -11.42 12.96
N SER A 88 5.80 -10.46 12.11
CA SER A 88 6.04 -10.55 10.66
C SER A 88 7.54 -10.59 10.37
N LYS A 89 7.92 -11.39 9.36
CA LYS A 89 9.32 -11.53 8.93
C LYS A 89 9.64 -10.71 7.69
N SER A 90 8.64 -10.42 6.88
CA SER A 90 8.81 -9.82 5.57
C SER A 90 7.52 -9.14 5.12
N PHE A 91 7.65 -8.35 4.06
CA PHE A 91 6.53 -7.93 3.22
C PHE A 91 6.98 -7.93 1.76
N GLU A 92 6.01 -7.91 0.86
CA GLU A 92 6.16 -7.95 -0.59
C GLU A 92 5.82 -6.60 -1.21
N LEU A 93 6.65 -6.17 -2.16
CA LEU A 93 6.38 -5.08 -3.08
C LEU A 93 6.27 -5.66 -4.49
N ARG A 94 5.13 -5.40 -5.14
CA ARG A 94 5.00 -5.64 -6.59
C ARG A 94 5.05 -4.35 -7.35
N VAL A 95 5.95 -4.22 -8.32
CA VAL A 95 6.08 -3.02 -9.15
C VAL A 95 5.58 -3.32 -10.55
N LEU A 96 4.72 -2.45 -11.07
CA LEU A 96 4.28 -2.50 -12.45
C LEU A 96 5.41 -1.97 -13.35
N GLU A 97 6.08 -2.87 -14.06
CA GLU A 97 7.22 -2.55 -14.92
C GLU A 97 6.78 -2.01 -16.28
N ASP A 98 5.85 -2.72 -16.91
CA ASP A 98 5.29 -2.35 -18.22
C ASP A 98 3.77 -2.35 -18.14
N ALA A 99 3.21 -1.16 -18.30
CA ALA A 99 1.78 -0.94 -18.25
C ALA A 99 1.01 -1.61 -19.39
N GLY A 100 1.60 -1.73 -20.58
CA GLY A 100 0.96 -2.33 -21.75
C GLY A 100 1.03 -3.85 -21.73
N LYS A 101 2.14 -4.42 -21.24
CA LYS A 101 2.33 -5.87 -21.16
C LYS A 101 1.73 -6.52 -19.94
N HIS A 102 1.35 -5.73 -18.93
CA HIS A 102 0.89 -6.22 -17.63
C HIS A 102 2.00 -6.98 -16.87
N ASP A 103 3.25 -6.53 -17.04
CA ASP A 103 4.40 -7.14 -16.41
C ASP A 103 4.62 -6.55 -15.02
N TRP A 104 4.73 -7.42 -14.02
CA TRP A 104 4.97 -7.06 -12.63
C TRP A 104 6.25 -7.72 -12.13
N SER A 105 7.12 -6.94 -11.50
CA SER A 105 8.24 -7.47 -10.72
C SER A 105 7.80 -7.71 -9.27
N LYS A 106 8.44 -8.67 -8.62
CA LYS A 106 8.20 -9.02 -7.21
C LYS A 106 9.49 -8.81 -6.42
N HIS A 107 9.38 -8.06 -5.34
CA HIS A 107 10.45 -7.81 -4.37
C HIS A 107 9.97 -8.22 -2.99
N VAL A 108 10.78 -8.96 -2.25
CA VAL A 108 10.50 -9.35 -0.86
C VAL A 108 11.52 -8.67 0.03
N TYR A 109 11.05 -7.89 1.00
CA TYR A 109 11.89 -7.19 1.97
C TYR A 109 11.80 -7.87 3.31
N MET A 110 12.95 -8.28 3.84
CA MET A 110 13.05 -8.89 5.17
C MET A 110 13.09 -7.80 6.23
N LEU A 111 12.20 -7.91 7.22
CA LEU A 111 12.17 -7.00 8.36
C LEU A 111 13.41 -7.22 9.23
N PRO A 112 13.92 -6.16 9.90
CA PRO A 112 15.16 -6.25 10.66
C PRO A 112 14.99 -7.18 11.86
N PRO A 113 16.07 -7.84 12.35
CA PRO A 113 15.98 -8.74 13.50
C PRO A 113 15.37 -8.11 14.76
N LEU A 114 15.54 -6.80 14.92
CA LEU A 114 15.00 -6.02 16.05
C LEU A 114 13.56 -5.52 15.83
N TRP A 115 12.90 -5.88 14.72
CA TRP A 115 11.54 -5.43 14.38
C TRP A 115 10.56 -5.64 15.54
N LYS A 116 10.52 -6.87 16.07
CA LYS A 116 9.66 -7.24 17.20
C LYS A 116 9.90 -6.37 18.44
N ASN A 117 11.16 -5.98 18.69
CA ASN A 117 11.53 -5.17 19.85
C ASN A 117 11.10 -3.71 19.69
N VAL A 118 11.13 -3.18 18.46
CA VAL A 118 10.75 -1.78 18.17
C VAL A 118 9.23 -1.62 18.10
N VAL A 119 8.55 -2.58 17.47
CA VAL A 119 7.11 -2.54 17.17
C VAL A 119 6.27 -3.15 18.29
N GLY A 120 6.79 -4.13 19.02
CA GLY A 120 6.07 -4.93 20.01
C GLY A 120 5.36 -6.13 19.38
N GLU A 121 5.36 -7.26 20.07
CA GLU A 121 4.90 -8.57 19.55
C GLU A 121 3.44 -8.57 19.07
N GLU A 122 2.54 -8.03 19.90
CA GLU A 122 1.10 -8.05 19.66
C GLU A 122 0.62 -6.88 18.81
N THR A 123 1.54 -5.99 18.42
CA THR A 123 1.22 -4.80 17.64
C THR A 123 0.90 -5.18 16.20
N LYS A 124 -0.14 -4.53 15.66
CA LYS A 124 -0.48 -4.57 14.23
C LYS A 124 -0.31 -3.17 13.63
N LEU A 125 0.57 -3.08 12.66
CA LEU A 125 0.83 -1.87 11.90
C LEU A 125 0.13 -1.95 10.54
N ARG A 126 -0.38 -0.82 10.04
CA ARG A 126 -0.88 -0.65 8.69
C ARG A 126 0.19 0.05 7.85
N LEU A 127 0.44 -0.46 6.65
CA LEU A 127 1.24 0.18 5.61
C LEU A 127 0.51 1.42 5.07
N LEU A 128 1.11 2.60 5.21
CA LEU A 128 0.50 3.85 4.73
C LEU A 128 1.00 4.26 3.35
N GLY A 129 2.27 3.96 3.03
CA GLY A 129 2.84 4.25 1.73
C GLY A 129 4.35 4.47 1.79
N MET A 130 4.89 5.22 0.83
CA MET A 130 6.31 5.54 0.72
C MET A 130 6.53 7.06 0.73
N VAL A 131 7.57 7.53 1.45
CA VAL A 131 7.88 8.96 1.61
C VAL A 131 8.61 9.51 0.40
N GLY A 132 7.88 9.98 -0.60
CA GLY A 132 8.51 10.46 -1.83
C GLY A 132 9.21 9.32 -2.60
N SER A 133 9.53 9.57 -3.86
CA SER A 133 10.01 8.51 -4.74
C SER A 133 11.46 8.07 -4.46
N CYS A 134 12.27 8.90 -3.80
CA CYS A 134 13.72 8.71 -3.73
C CYS A 134 14.28 8.30 -2.36
N THR A 135 13.45 8.18 -1.33
CA THR A 135 13.93 7.95 0.05
C THR A 135 14.05 6.47 0.40
N ASN A 136 13.37 5.59 -0.34
CA ASN A 136 13.25 4.17 -0.01
C ASN A 136 12.61 3.95 1.38
N GLU A 137 11.83 4.91 1.89
CA GLU A 137 11.21 4.86 3.22
C GLU A 137 9.72 4.55 3.16
N ILE A 138 9.32 3.43 3.76
CA ILE A 138 7.94 3.02 3.94
C ILE A 138 7.43 3.50 5.30
N VAL A 139 6.22 4.05 5.30
CA VAL A 139 5.56 4.57 6.50
C VAL A 139 4.53 3.58 7.02
N PHE A 140 4.52 3.40 8.33
CA PHE A 140 3.50 2.63 9.04
C PHE A 140 2.86 3.43 10.16
N SER A 141 1.61 3.11 10.46
CA SER A 141 0.91 3.53 11.68
C SER A 141 0.30 2.33 12.38
N TYR A 142 -0.17 2.50 13.61
CA TYR A 142 -1.03 1.49 14.23
C TYR A 142 -2.27 1.25 13.38
N LYS A 143 -2.67 -0.02 13.26
CA LYS A 143 -3.95 -0.40 12.65
C LYS A 143 -5.13 0.13 13.45
N TYR A 144 -5.02 0.10 14.78
CA TYR A 144 -6.01 0.55 15.73
C TYR A 144 -5.38 1.63 16.62
N PRO A 145 -5.36 2.90 16.17
CA PRO A 145 -4.87 3.99 17.00
C PRO A 145 -5.76 4.12 18.25
N SER A 146 -5.14 4.37 19.39
CA SER A 146 -5.81 4.59 20.68
C SER A 146 -5.54 6.00 21.15
N THR A 147 -6.53 6.67 21.73
CA THR A 147 -6.35 7.97 22.39
C THR A 147 -5.49 7.87 23.65
N PHE A 148 -5.44 6.69 24.26
CA PHE A 148 -4.68 6.44 25.49
C PHE A 148 -3.20 6.12 25.25
N MET A 149 -2.76 5.96 24.00
CA MET A 149 -1.36 5.71 23.67
C MET A 149 -0.82 6.82 22.78
N PRO A 150 0.47 7.18 22.89
CA PRO A 150 1.07 8.14 21.99
C PRO A 150 0.92 7.68 20.55
N SER A 151 0.58 8.62 19.66
CA SER A 151 0.47 8.34 18.24
C SER A 151 1.87 8.20 17.65
N TYR A 152 2.31 6.96 17.42
CA TYR A 152 3.59 6.70 16.77
C TYR A 152 3.43 6.50 15.26
N VAL A 153 4.40 7.00 14.51
CA VAL A 153 4.65 6.65 13.11
C VAL A 153 5.98 5.93 13.03
N PHE A 154 6.03 4.89 12.20
CA PHE A 154 7.24 4.13 11.97
C PHE A 154 7.72 4.36 10.55
N TYR A 155 9.00 4.68 10.39
CA TYR A 155 9.64 4.79 9.08
C TYR A 155 10.62 3.63 8.94
N TYR A 156 10.42 2.84 7.89
CA TYR A 156 11.30 1.72 7.54
C TYR A 156 12.00 2.03 6.23
N ASN A 157 13.33 2.08 6.27
CA ASN A 157 14.13 2.21 5.07
C ASN A 157 14.42 0.81 4.48
N ILE A 158 13.91 0.53 3.29
CA ILE A 158 14.03 -0.80 2.65
C ILE A 158 15.45 -1.13 2.20
N GLU A 159 16.28 -0.11 1.94
CA GLU A 159 17.67 -0.28 1.48
C GLU A 159 18.62 -0.49 2.65
N ARG A 160 18.48 0.34 3.69
CA ARG A 160 19.28 0.26 4.93
C ARG A 160 18.81 -0.84 5.86
N ASN A 161 17.59 -1.35 5.66
CA ASN A 161 16.91 -2.28 6.55
C ASN A 161 16.84 -1.78 8.00
N THR A 162 16.49 -0.51 8.16
CA THR A 162 16.39 0.16 9.47
C THR A 162 15.00 0.68 9.71
N ILE A 163 14.53 0.58 10.96
CA ILE A 163 13.26 1.15 11.39
C ILE A 163 13.51 2.21 12.46
N ILE A 164 12.82 3.34 12.34
CA ILE A 164 12.71 4.35 13.39
C ILE A 164 11.25 4.49 13.82
N ARG A 165 11.04 4.71 15.11
CA ARG A 165 9.74 5.00 15.71
C ARG A 165 9.73 6.44 16.16
N LEU A 166 8.79 7.24 15.66
CA LEU A 166 8.65 8.65 15.98
C LEU A 166 7.30 8.91 16.64
N GLU A 167 7.31 9.62 17.76
CA GLU A 167 6.11 10.07 18.45
C GLU A 167 5.57 11.33 17.77
N ILE A 168 4.28 11.34 17.46
CA ILE A 168 3.57 12.54 17.02
C ILE A 168 3.18 13.33 18.26
N GLN A 169 3.82 14.49 18.46
CA GLN A 169 3.47 15.44 19.50
C GLN A 169 2.25 16.28 19.11
N GLY A 170 1.49 16.78 20.10
CA GLY A 170 0.36 17.68 19.88
C GLY A 170 -1.02 17.03 19.76
N MET A 171 -1.13 15.70 19.95
CA MET A 171 -2.44 15.03 20.10
C MET A 171 -2.96 15.03 21.55
N GLU A 172 -2.22 15.64 22.48
CA GLU A 172 -2.55 15.71 23.91
C GLU A 172 -3.83 16.51 24.19
N GLU A 173 -4.16 17.50 23.35
CA GLU A 173 -5.36 18.36 23.50
C GLU A 173 -6.68 17.63 23.17
N LEU A 174 -6.61 16.49 22.45
CA LEU A 174 -7.78 15.66 22.15
C LEU A 174 -8.12 14.70 23.31
N ASN A 175 -7.22 14.56 24.29
CA ASN A 175 -7.40 13.75 25.49
C ASN A 175 -7.99 14.59 26.64
N GLY A 176 -9.04 15.36 26.32
CA GLY A 176 -9.74 16.22 27.28
C GLY A 176 -10.14 15.46 28.56
N LYS A 177 -9.89 16.14 29.68
CA LYS A 177 -10.21 15.80 31.08
C LYS A 177 -11.53 15.07 31.29
#